data_AF-A0A5Q3QD17-F1
#
_entry.id   AF-A0A5Q3QD17-F1
#
_cell.length_a   1.000
_cell.length_b   1.000
_cell.length_c   1.000
_cell.angle_alpha   90.00
_cell.angle_beta   90.00
_cell.angle_gamma   90.00
#
_symmetry.space_group_name_H-M   'P 1'
#
loop_
_entity.id
_entity.type
_entity.pdbx_description
1 polymer ?
#
loop_
_entity_poly.entity_id
_entity_poly.type
_entity_poly.pdbx_seq_one_letter_code
_entity_poly.pdbx_strand_id
1 'polypeptide(L)'
;MALSELVRGVCGAVFTVLLVLLASAPAVGSAQGVREVDWRNETFEVPAVGPCAQQSVTFADGQASTRDAVYRFTPDREIVFADVTGEGVEDALMLVECGPPNSEYSRALVAMTADPDVRPLGTVVSPPVWTQVPDAFTIAPDHLIEVTILDYETDRTHPEQYRWASSARAFVRVDG
;
A
#
# COMPACT_ATOMS: atom_id res chain seq x y z
N MET A 1 40.69 -54.17 -42.99
CA MET A 1 40.73 -52.89 -43.74
C MET A 1 39.58 -52.90 -44.72
N ALA A 2 38.78 -51.81 -44.72
CA ALA A 2 37.61 -51.44 -45.55
C ALA A 2 36.39 -52.41 -45.54
N LEU A 3 35.21 -52.12 -44.96
CA LEU A 3 34.20 -51.04 -45.15
C LEU A 3 33.83 -50.80 -46.63
N SER A 4 32.68 -51.24 -47.18
CA SER A 4 31.24 -50.94 -46.91
C SER A 4 30.73 -49.72 -47.70
N GLU A 5 29.66 -49.87 -48.50
CA GLU A 5 28.61 -48.86 -48.82
C GLU A 5 27.45 -49.51 -49.62
N LEU A 6 26.26 -49.74 -49.04
CA LEU A 6 25.03 -48.89 -48.92
C LEU A 6 24.32 -48.60 -50.26
N VAL A 7 23.17 -49.19 -50.63
CA VAL A 7 21.78 -49.34 -50.07
C VAL A 7 20.85 -48.13 -50.31
N ARG A 8 19.76 -48.47 -51.01
CA ARG A 8 18.55 -47.72 -51.46
C ARG A 8 17.70 -47.13 -50.32
N GLY A 9 16.83 -46.17 -50.67
CA GLY A 9 15.50 -46.06 -50.05
C GLY A 9 14.83 -44.70 -50.15
N VAL A 10 13.77 -44.61 -50.96
CA VAL A 10 12.84 -43.46 -51.08
C VAL A 10 11.84 -43.51 -49.92
N CYS A 11 11.57 -42.38 -49.26
CA CYS A 11 10.57 -42.27 -48.19
C CYS A 11 9.58 -41.15 -48.53
N GLY A 12 8.29 -41.50 -48.67
CA GLY A 12 7.17 -40.55 -48.86
C GLY A 12 6.54 -40.20 -47.52
N ALA A 13 6.25 -38.91 -47.30
CA ALA A 13 5.66 -38.40 -46.07
C ALA A 13 4.14 -38.17 -46.25
N VAL A 14 3.35 -38.66 -45.28
CA VAL A 14 1.92 -38.41 -45.11
C VAL A 14 1.75 -37.32 -44.05
N PHE A 15 1.04 -36.24 -44.40
CA PHE A 15 0.79 -35.09 -43.51
C PHE A 15 -0.55 -35.27 -42.76
N THR A 16 -0.49 -35.45 -41.45
CA THR A 16 -1.66 -35.46 -40.55
C THR A 16 -1.85 -34.06 -39.97
N VAL A 17 -3.01 -33.44 -40.22
CA VAL A 17 -3.35 -32.11 -39.66
C VAL A 17 -3.97 -32.32 -38.27
N LEU A 18 -3.29 -31.82 -37.23
CA LEU A 18 -3.73 -31.83 -35.84
C LEU A 18 -4.42 -30.49 -35.52
N LEU A 19 -5.73 -30.52 -35.24
CA LEU A 19 -6.49 -29.33 -34.85
C LEU A 19 -6.34 -29.12 -33.32
N VAL A 20 -5.62 -28.09 -32.90
CA VAL A 20 -5.43 -27.73 -31.48
C VAL A 20 -6.55 -26.78 -31.07
N LEU A 21 -7.46 -27.24 -30.20
CA LEU A 21 -8.45 -26.41 -29.51
C LEU A 21 -7.76 -25.60 -28.42
N LEU A 22 -7.55 -24.30 -28.66
CA LEU A 22 -7.07 -23.35 -27.67
C LEU A 22 -8.22 -22.97 -26.73
N ALA A 23 -8.30 -23.62 -25.58
CA ALA A 23 -9.15 -23.18 -24.48
C ALA A 23 -8.57 -21.90 -23.88
N SER A 24 -9.26 -20.77 -24.06
CA SER A 24 -8.96 -19.52 -23.37
C SER A 24 -9.33 -19.67 -21.90
N ALA A 25 -8.34 -19.91 -21.04
CA ALA A 25 -8.54 -19.77 -19.60
C ALA A 25 -8.83 -18.30 -19.27
N PRO A 26 -9.81 -17.98 -18.40
CA PRO A 26 -9.99 -16.62 -17.93
C PRO A 26 -8.71 -16.20 -17.20
N ALA A 27 -8.18 -15.02 -17.55
CA ALA A 27 -7.12 -14.39 -16.79
C ALA A 27 -7.70 -14.10 -15.40
N VAL A 28 -7.30 -14.90 -14.41
CA VAL A 28 -7.45 -14.53 -13.01
C VAL A 28 -6.56 -13.31 -12.86
N GLY A 29 -7.17 -12.11 -12.79
CA GLY A 29 -6.44 -10.91 -12.45
C GLY A 29 -5.66 -11.20 -11.18
N SER A 30 -4.34 -11.21 -11.25
CA SER A 30 -3.50 -11.31 -10.07
C SER A 30 -3.85 -10.09 -9.21
N ALA A 31 -4.43 -10.33 -8.03
CA ALA A 31 -4.53 -9.29 -7.02
C ALA A 31 -3.12 -8.69 -6.87
N GLN A 32 -2.99 -7.40 -7.16
CA GLN A 32 -1.70 -6.72 -7.05
C GLN A 32 -1.33 -6.71 -5.58
N GLY A 33 -0.17 -7.26 -5.25
CA GLY A 33 0.28 -7.27 -3.85
C GLY A 33 0.41 -5.83 -3.35
N VAL A 34 0.12 -5.57 -2.08
CA VAL A 34 0.21 -4.22 -1.48
C VAL A 34 1.58 -3.56 -1.70
N ARG A 35 2.64 -4.36 -1.82
CA ARG A 35 4.03 -3.95 -2.07
C ARG A 35 4.29 -3.57 -3.53
N GLU A 36 3.47 -4.04 -4.46
CA GLU A 36 3.61 -3.80 -5.89
C GLU A 36 2.92 -2.49 -6.32
N VAL A 37 2.12 -1.88 -5.44
CA VAL A 37 1.53 -0.57 -5.66
C VAL A 37 2.61 0.51 -5.59
N ASP A 38 2.74 1.32 -6.64
CA ASP A 38 3.57 2.52 -6.62
C ASP A 38 2.83 3.64 -5.89
N TRP A 39 2.73 3.51 -4.56
CA TRP A 39 1.98 4.43 -3.69
C TRP A 39 2.33 5.92 -3.90
N ARG A 40 3.55 6.22 -4.34
CA ARG A 40 4.00 7.60 -4.57
C ARG A 40 3.56 8.15 -5.94
N ASN A 41 3.06 7.31 -6.84
CA ASN A 41 2.59 7.69 -8.18
C ASN A 41 1.20 7.12 -8.51
N GLU A 42 0.40 6.82 -7.49
CA GLU A 42 -0.91 6.18 -7.63
C GLU A 42 -2.06 7.14 -7.33
N THR A 43 -3.25 6.83 -7.86
CA THR A 43 -4.50 7.48 -7.46
C THR A 43 -5.24 6.61 -6.46
N PHE A 44 -5.47 7.14 -5.25
CA PHE A 44 -6.26 6.43 -4.24
C PHE A 44 -7.00 7.39 -3.32
N GLU A 45 -7.94 6.85 -2.56
CA GLU A 45 -8.67 7.59 -1.54
C GLU A 45 -7.84 7.70 -0.27
N VAL A 46 -7.35 8.89 0.02
CA VAL A 46 -6.60 9.20 1.24
C VAL A 46 -7.61 9.34 2.39
N PRO A 47 -7.45 8.63 3.52
CA PRO A 47 -8.24 8.86 4.73
C PRO A 47 -8.18 10.30 5.22
N ALA A 48 -9.02 10.65 6.20
CA ALA A 48 -8.95 11.98 6.81
C ALA A 48 -7.58 12.22 7.48
N VAL A 49 -6.97 13.37 7.19
CA VAL A 49 -5.68 13.81 7.74
C VAL A 49 -5.84 15.21 8.32
N GLY A 50 -5.89 15.32 9.65
CA GLY A 50 -6.17 16.58 10.34
C GLY A 50 -7.47 17.24 9.82
N PRO A 51 -7.40 18.48 9.29
CA PRO A 51 -8.58 19.16 8.74
C PRO A 51 -8.98 18.69 7.34
N CYS A 52 -8.15 17.88 6.67
CA CYS A 52 -8.43 17.40 5.32
C CYS A 52 -9.36 16.20 5.38
N ALA A 53 -10.55 16.35 4.80
CA ALA A 53 -11.50 15.26 4.65
C ALA A 53 -10.96 14.14 3.74
N GLN A 54 -11.51 12.94 3.91
CA GLN A 54 -11.24 11.81 3.03
C GLN A 54 -11.61 12.15 1.59
N GLN A 55 -10.68 11.94 0.66
CA GLN A 55 -10.90 12.21 -0.77
C GLN A 55 -9.93 11.43 -1.66
N SER A 56 -10.31 11.26 -2.92
CA SER A 56 -9.45 10.69 -3.96
C SER A 56 -8.38 11.69 -4.40
N VAL A 57 -7.13 11.25 -4.39
CA VAL A 57 -5.95 12.07 -4.68
C VAL A 57 -5.03 11.31 -5.64
N THR A 58 -4.57 11.99 -6.69
CA THR A 58 -3.55 11.45 -7.62
C THR A 58 -2.18 11.96 -7.20
N PHE A 59 -1.34 11.05 -6.70
CA PHE A 59 0.05 11.37 -6.37
C PHE A 59 0.95 11.31 -7.61
N ALA A 60 1.92 12.20 -7.63
CA ALA A 60 3.08 12.17 -8.52
C ALA A 60 4.32 12.48 -7.66
N ASP A 61 5.29 11.56 -7.66
CA ASP A 61 6.50 11.62 -6.84
C ASP A 61 6.23 11.90 -5.35
N GLY A 62 5.16 11.28 -4.82
CA GLY A 62 4.74 11.38 -3.43
C GLY A 62 4.07 12.70 -3.06
N GLN A 63 3.70 13.52 -4.03
CA GLN A 63 3.00 14.78 -3.82
C GLN A 63 1.73 14.86 -4.66
N ALA A 64 0.73 15.57 -4.16
CA ALA A 64 -0.47 15.87 -4.90
C ALA A 64 -1.04 17.21 -4.47
N SER A 65 -1.88 17.79 -5.33
CA SER A 65 -2.57 19.04 -5.03
C SER A 65 -4.00 18.95 -5.48
N THR A 66 -4.90 19.41 -4.62
CA THR A 66 -6.30 19.64 -4.92
C THR A 66 -6.54 21.15 -4.99
N ARG A 67 -7.79 21.59 -5.17
CA ARG A 67 -8.12 23.02 -5.11
C ARG A 67 -7.78 23.62 -3.75
N ASP A 68 -8.03 22.87 -2.67
CA ASP A 68 -8.08 23.40 -1.31
C ASP A 68 -6.94 22.92 -0.41
N ALA A 69 -6.21 21.88 -0.82
CA ALA A 69 -5.17 21.26 -0.02
C ALA A 69 -4.02 20.67 -0.86
N VAL A 70 -2.84 20.62 -0.25
CA VAL A 70 -1.67 19.90 -0.75
C VAL A 70 -1.51 18.65 0.10
N TYR A 71 -1.25 17.52 -0.56
CA TYR A 71 -0.95 16.24 0.06
C TYR A 71 0.48 15.86 -0.23
N ARG A 72 1.18 15.31 0.74
CA ARG A 72 2.51 14.75 0.53
C ARG A 72 2.78 13.58 1.46
N PHE A 73 3.51 12.59 0.96
CA PHE A 73 4.17 11.63 1.81
C PHE A 73 5.21 12.37 2.66
N THR A 74 5.31 12.05 3.94
CA THR A 74 6.35 12.65 4.78
C THR A 74 7.73 12.36 4.16
N PRO A 75 8.56 13.39 3.92
CA PRO A 75 9.89 13.22 3.35
C PRO A 75 10.74 12.26 4.18
N ASP A 76 11.59 11.48 3.51
CA ASP A 76 12.55 10.56 4.15
C ASP A 76 11.93 9.46 5.05
N ARG A 77 10.60 9.29 4.98
CA ARG A 77 9.89 8.20 5.66
C ARG A 77 9.52 7.11 4.66
N GLU A 78 9.89 5.88 5.00
CA GLU A 78 9.56 4.69 4.22
C GLU A 78 8.09 4.28 4.43
N ILE A 79 7.54 3.59 3.43
CA ILE A 79 6.25 2.91 3.54
C ILE A 79 6.51 1.59 4.25
N VAL A 80 5.80 1.34 5.34
CA VAL A 80 5.92 0.09 6.10
C VAL A 80 4.83 -0.86 5.67
N PHE A 81 5.17 -2.13 5.47
CA PHE A 81 4.23 -3.17 5.08
C PHE A 81 4.14 -4.21 6.19
N ALA A 82 2.93 -4.45 6.70
CA ALA A 82 2.65 -5.40 7.76
C ALA A 82 1.17 -5.80 7.75
N ASP A 83 0.86 -7.02 8.19
CA ASP A 83 -0.53 -7.40 8.50
C ASP A 83 -0.97 -6.69 9.78
N VAL A 84 -1.79 -5.64 9.63
CA VAL A 84 -2.33 -4.88 10.78
C VAL A 84 -3.78 -5.19 11.07
N THR A 85 -4.44 -5.93 10.18
CA THR A 85 -5.84 -6.36 10.33
C THR A 85 -5.95 -7.74 10.99
N GLY A 86 -4.87 -8.52 11.01
CA GLY A 86 -4.85 -9.91 11.47
C GLY A 86 -5.44 -10.89 10.46
N GLU A 87 -5.57 -10.49 9.20
CA GLU A 87 -6.20 -11.28 8.13
C GLU A 87 -5.20 -12.11 7.33
N GLY A 88 -3.90 -12.04 7.67
CA GLY A 88 -2.83 -12.77 7.00
C GLY A 88 -2.40 -12.15 5.67
N VAL A 89 -2.86 -10.93 5.37
CA VAL A 89 -2.49 -10.13 4.20
C VAL A 89 -1.80 -8.86 4.70
N GLU A 90 -0.72 -8.46 4.04
CA GLU A 90 -0.03 -7.22 4.41
C GLU A 90 -0.81 -5.99 3.94
N ASP A 91 -0.73 -4.95 4.76
CA ASP A 91 -1.27 -3.62 4.52
C ASP A 91 -0.11 -2.60 4.45
N ALA A 92 -0.34 -1.46 3.81
CA ALA A 92 0.62 -0.36 3.73
C ALA A 92 0.32 0.69 4.79
N LEU A 93 1.33 1.02 5.60
CA LEU A 93 1.31 2.11 6.57
C LEU A 93 2.19 3.26 6.09
N MET A 94 1.61 4.45 6.05
CA MET A 94 2.24 5.62 5.44
C MET A 94 2.01 6.86 6.29
N LEU A 95 3.06 7.65 6.47
CA LEU A 95 2.95 9.00 7.02
C LEU A 95 2.57 9.95 5.90
N VAL A 96 1.37 10.51 5.98
CA VAL A 96 0.81 11.43 5.00
C VAL A 96 0.55 12.77 5.67
N GLU A 97 0.93 13.83 4.98
CA GLU A 97 0.73 15.20 5.39
C GLU A 97 -0.31 15.87 4.52
N CYS A 98 -1.16 16.68 5.13
CA CYS A 98 -2.15 17.48 4.44
C CYS A 98 -2.35 18.85 5.09
N GLY A 99 -2.49 19.88 4.26
CA GLY A 99 -2.76 21.24 4.70
C GLY A 99 -3.03 22.18 3.53
N PRO A 100 -3.44 23.43 3.82
CA PRO A 100 -3.56 24.46 2.81
C PRO A 100 -2.21 24.72 2.11
N PRO A 101 -2.21 25.13 0.84
CA PRO A 101 -0.99 25.55 0.16
C PRO A 101 -0.27 26.66 0.96
N ASN A 102 1.05 26.51 1.16
CA ASN A 102 1.90 27.46 1.89
C ASN A 102 1.54 27.68 3.38
N SER A 103 0.90 26.71 4.03
CA SER A 103 0.66 26.72 5.48
C SER A 103 1.36 25.53 6.16
N GLU A 104 1.14 25.40 7.47
CA GLU A 104 1.46 24.23 8.26
C GLU A 104 0.57 23.04 7.83
N TYR A 105 1.16 21.84 7.90
CA TYR A 105 0.51 20.61 7.49
C TYR A 105 0.25 19.75 8.72
N SER A 106 -0.95 19.17 8.81
CA SER A 106 -1.20 18.06 9.72
C SER A 106 -0.57 16.80 9.16
N ARG A 107 0.02 15.97 10.02
CA ARG A 107 0.54 14.65 9.66
C ARG A 107 -0.30 13.56 10.32
N ALA A 108 -0.61 12.52 9.57
CA ALA A 108 -1.29 11.34 10.06
C ALA A 108 -0.54 10.07 9.64
N LEU A 109 -0.68 9.02 10.44
CA LEU A 109 -0.38 7.66 10.02
C LEU A 109 -1.65 7.06 9.44
N VAL A 110 -1.63 6.71 8.16
CA VAL A 110 -2.75 6.09 7.45
C VAL A 110 -2.41 4.66 7.07
N ALA A 111 -3.43 3.81 7.00
CA ALA A 111 -3.30 2.44 6.55
C ALA A 111 -4.16 2.20 5.30
N MET A 112 -3.58 1.49 4.34
CA MET A 112 -4.19 1.14 3.06
C MET A 112 -4.04 -0.37 2.82
N THR A 113 -4.95 -0.95 2.05
CA THR A 113 -4.85 -2.32 1.57
C THR A 113 -4.97 -2.34 0.04
N ALA A 114 -4.52 -3.43 -0.59
CA ALA A 114 -4.61 -3.64 -2.04
C ALA A 114 -5.30 -4.97 -2.41
N ASP A 115 -5.94 -5.65 -1.45
CA ASP A 115 -6.64 -6.92 -1.69
C ASP A 115 -8.16 -6.78 -1.46
N PRO A 116 -9.03 -6.90 -2.48
CA PRO A 116 -8.71 -7.10 -3.89
C PRO A 116 -8.32 -5.81 -4.62
N ASP A 117 -8.65 -4.64 -4.06
CA ASP A 117 -8.45 -3.33 -4.66
C ASP A 117 -7.77 -2.36 -3.68
N VAL A 118 -7.05 -1.38 -4.23
CA VAL A 118 -6.45 -0.27 -3.46
C VAL A 118 -7.55 0.53 -2.78
N ARG A 119 -7.58 0.49 -1.45
CA ARG A 119 -8.56 1.22 -0.64
C ARG A 119 -8.04 1.54 0.75
N PRO A 120 -8.58 2.58 1.41
CA PRO A 120 -8.23 2.88 2.78
C PRO A 120 -8.76 1.82 3.75
N LEU A 121 -7.91 1.42 4.70
CA LEU A 121 -8.36 0.83 5.96
C LEU A 121 -8.73 1.93 6.97
N GLY A 122 -8.12 3.10 6.84
CA GLY A 122 -8.44 4.30 7.60
C GLY A 122 -7.22 5.01 8.17
N THR A 123 -7.48 5.97 9.04
CA THR A 123 -6.45 6.70 9.77
C THR A 123 -6.12 5.96 11.06
N VAL A 124 -4.86 5.58 11.25
CA VAL A 124 -4.37 4.97 12.49
C VAL A 124 -4.33 6.04 13.58
N VAL A 125 -3.67 7.17 13.28
CA VAL A 125 -3.63 8.33 14.17
C VAL A 125 -3.53 9.62 13.36
N SER A 126 -4.29 10.62 13.78
CA SER A 126 -4.21 11.99 13.29
C SER A 126 -4.37 12.91 14.50
N PRO A 127 -3.27 13.46 15.05
CA PRO A 127 -3.35 14.36 16.19
C PRO A 127 -4.27 15.57 15.88
N PRO A 128 -4.97 16.11 16.90
CA PRO A 128 -5.97 17.15 16.70
C PRO A 128 -5.37 18.52 16.34
N VAL A 129 -4.06 18.70 16.54
CA VAL A 129 -3.33 19.93 16.30
C VAL A 129 -2.12 19.63 15.42
N TRP A 130 -1.78 20.53 14.50
CA TRP A 130 -0.67 20.35 13.55
C TRP A 130 0.71 20.29 14.23
N THR A 131 0.82 20.84 15.44
CA THR A 131 2.04 20.83 16.24
C THR A 131 2.37 19.44 16.80
N GLN A 132 1.39 18.54 16.85
CA GLN A 132 1.60 17.16 17.21
C GLN A 132 1.60 16.29 15.96
N VAL A 133 2.62 15.45 15.79
CA VAL A 133 2.77 14.62 14.61
C VAL A 133 3.20 13.20 14.98
N PRO A 134 2.71 12.17 14.29
CA PRO A 134 3.35 10.87 14.33
C PRO A 134 4.73 10.96 13.68
N ASP A 135 5.78 10.72 14.45
CA ASP A 135 7.17 10.82 13.98
C ASP A 135 7.76 9.47 13.57
N ALA A 136 7.46 8.43 14.36
CA ALA A 136 7.90 7.06 14.12
C ALA A 136 6.83 6.09 14.59
N PHE A 137 6.85 4.85 14.06
CA PHE A 137 5.98 3.79 14.52
C PHE A 137 6.63 2.41 14.34
N THR A 138 6.15 1.45 15.11
CA THR A 138 6.53 0.04 15.04
C THR A 138 5.30 -0.85 15.12
N ILE A 139 5.34 -2.01 14.45
CA ILE A 139 4.29 -3.01 14.52
C ILE A 139 4.83 -4.22 15.29
N ALA A 140 4.19 -4.57 16.40
CA ALA A 140 4.55 -5.72 17.20
C ALA A 140 3.99 -7.04 16.61
N PRO A 141 4.53 -8.22 16.98
CA PRO A 141 4.07 -9.50 16.44
C PRO A 141 2.59 -9.83 16.69
N ASP A 142 1.96 -9.19 17.66
CA ASP A 142 0.54 -9.33 17.98
C ASP A 142 -0.33 -8.26 17.30
N HIS A 143 0.17 -7.60 16.25
CA HIS A 143 -0.50 -6.57 15.47
C HIS A 143 -0.77 -5.25 16.22
N LEU A 144 -0.10 -5.03 17.36
CA LEU A 144 -0.11 -3.73 18.04
C LEU A 144 0.72 -2.72 17.23
N ILE A 145 0.15 -1.55 16.95
CA ILE A 145 0.87 -0.43 16.34
C ILE A 145 1.25 0.55 17.45
N GLU A 146 2.54 0.66 17.73
CA GLU A 146 3.07 1.65 18.66
C GLU A 146 3.54 2.87 17.87
N VAL A 147 2.99 4.04 18.16
CA VAL A 147 3.30 5.28 17.46
C VAL A 147 3.96 6.26 18.43
N THR A 148 5.12 6.81 18.04
CA THR A 148 5.75 7.92 18.76
C THR A 148 5.19 9.23 18.23
N ILE A 149 4.44 9.95 19.07
CA ILE A 149 3.97 11.30 18.76
C ILE A 149 5.01 12.31 19.23
N LEU A 150 5.42 13.21 18.34
CA LEU A 150 6.26 14.37 18.63
C LEU A 150 5.40 15.62 18.73
N ASP A 151 5.56 16.38 19.81
CA ASP A 151 4.98 17.70 19.99
C ASP A 151 6.03 18.78 19.74
N TYR A 152 5.89 19.51 18.63
CA TYR A 152 6.80 20.59 18.24
C TYR A 152 6.78 21.80 19.17
N GLU A 153 5.72 22.00 19.97
CA GLU A 153 5.68 23.12 20.92
C GLU A 153 6.54 22.86 22.15
N THR A 154 6.65 21.59 22.56
CA THR A 154 7.35 21.20 23.78
C THR A 154 8.64 20.41 23.53
N ASP A 155 8.91 20.01 22.29
CA ASP A 155 10.00 19.12 21.87
C ASP A 155 10.00 17.79 22.66
N ARG A 156 8.80 17.34 23.03
CA ARG A 156 8.60 16.08 23.77
C ARG A 156 7.96 15.04 22.88
N THR A 157 8.32 13.80 23.15
CA THR A 157 7.66 12.65 22.56
C THR A 157 6.84 11.89 23.59
N HIS A 158 5.76 11.27 23.13
CA HIS A 158 4.99 10.32 23.91
C HIS A 158 4.52 9.16 23.03
N PRO A 159 4.45 7.93 23.56
CA PRO A 159 3.92 6.79 22.80
C PRO A 159 2.39 6.80 22.83
N GLU A 160 1.79 6.32 21.76
CA GLU A 160 0.38 5.94 21.66
C GLU A 160 0.28 4.53 21.05
N GLN A 161 -0.76 3.79 21.38
CA GLN A 161 -0.92 2.40 20.95
C GLN A 161 -2.25 2.20 20.25
N TYR A 162 -2.22 1.55 19.09
CA TYR A 162 -3.39 1.33 18.25
C TYR A 162 -3.53 -0.13 17.82
N ARG A 163 -4.77 -0.57 17.61
CA ARG A 163 -5.10 -1.88 17.03
C ARG A 163 -6.24 -1.76 16.04
N TRP A 164 -6.27 -2.66 15.06
CA TRP A 164 -7.46 -2.85 14.24
C TRP A 164 -8.60 -3.47 15.06
N ALA A 165 -9.77 -2.85 15.01
CA ALA A 165 -11.01 -3.39 15.58
C ALA A 165 -11.92 -3.86 14.45
N SER A 166 -11.93 -5.16 14.14
CA SER A 166 -12.72 -5.73 13.04
C SER A 166 -14.22 -5.44 13.15
N SER A 167 -14.75 -5.28 14.36
CA SER A 167 -16.16 -4.93 14.61
C SER A 167 -16.52 -3.53 14.14
N ALA A 168 -15.59 -2.57 14.28
CA ALA A 168 -15.76 -1.19 13.86
C ALA A 168 -15.20 -0.92 12.45
N ARG A 169 -14.36 -1.84 11.94
CA ARG A 169 -13.55 -1.65 10.73
C ARG A 169 -12.74 -0.35 10.81
N ALA A 170 -12.08 -0.15 11.94
CA ALA A 170 -11.30 1.04 12.23
C ALA A 170 -10.13 0.72 13.17
N PHE A 171 -9.12 1.58 13.17
CA PHE A 171 -8.09 1.58 14.20
C PHE A 171 -8.60 2.26 15.46
N VAL A 172 -8.38 1.60 16.60
CA VAL A 172 -8.75 2.11 17.92
C VAL A 172 -7.52 2.26 18.78
N ARG A 173 -7.47 3.34 19.55
CA ARG A 173 -6.46 3.56 20.57
C ARG A 173 -6.68 2.57 21.73
N VAL A 174 -5.61 1.96 22.24
CA VAL A 174 -5.66 0.93 23.29
C VAL A 174 -4.83 1.26 24.54
N ASP A 175 -4.04 2.34 24.50
CA ASP A 175 -3.44 2.95 25.69
C ASP A 175 -4.44 3.95 26.29
N GLY A 176 -5.30 3.45 27.18
CA GLY A 176 -6.35 4.24 27.85
C GLY A 176 -6.97 3.50 29.02
#